data_AF-A0A6L9YUG4-F1
#
_entry.id   AF-A0A6L9YUG4-F1
#
_cell.length_a   1.000
_cell.length_b   1.000
_cell.length_c   1.000
_cell.angle_alpha   90.00
_cell.angle_beta   90.00
_cell.angle_gamma   90.00
#
_symmetry.space_group_name_H-M   'P 1'
#
loop_
_entity.id
_entity.type
_entity.pdbx_description
1 polymer ?
#
loop_
_entity_poly.entity_id
_entity_poly.type
_entity_poly.pdbx_seq_one_letter_code
_entity_poly.pdbx_strand_id
1 'polypeptide(L)'
;NYLPEAKHCALLMIAESSLEPFQDLVREYGGEVTYQKTALEASKGISLAEFTWNHTTLHARSVDPSLTYLQTSFVNLEQVEHMYQHFGDEVIMHLEFMRVAGQLIPVGLQILRYSSEERLNEIIRYHEEYGAMIANPHTYILEDGGMKTVDMEQLRFKEIVDPYGLMNPGKMRAWEHR
;
A
#
# COMPACT_ATOMS: atom_id res chain seq x y z
N ASN A 1 12.26 18.96 16.50
CA ASN A 1 12.50 17.82 15.58
C ASN A 1 11.13 17.19 15.33
N TYR A 2 10.64 17.15 14.08
CA TYR A 2 9.29 16.66 13.77
C TYR A 2 9.19 15.12 13.80
N LEU A 3 10.31 14.43 13.55
CA LEU A 3 10.40 12.98 13.57
C LEU A 3 11.59 12.59 14.47
N PRO A 4 11.35 12.27 15.74
CA PRO A 4 12.40 11.78 16.62
C PRO A 4 12.98 10.45 16.10
N GLU A 5 14.25 10.20 16.40
CA GLU A 5 14.93 8.97 16.01
C GLU A 5 14.22 7.73 16.60
N ALA A 6 14.17 6.64 15.82
CA ALA A 6 13.54 5.38 16.20
C ALA A 6 12.05 5.49 16.61
N LYS A 7 11.31 6.46 16.07
CA LYS A 7 9.85 6.58 16.24
C LYS A 7 9.11 6.28 14.95
N HIS A 8 8.00 5.56 15.07
CA HIS A 8 6.99 5.46 14.03
C HIS A 8 6.08 6.69 14.05
N CYS A 9 5.46 7.03 12.92
CA CYS A 9 4.56 8.17 12.82
C CYS A 9 3.25 7.79 12.11
N ALA A 10 2.18 8.49 12.45
CA ALA A 10 0.92 8.47 11.70
C ALA A 10 0.79 9.79 10.95
N LEU A 11 0.63 9.73 9.63
CA LEU A 11 0.43 10.90 8.79
C LEU A 11 -1.07 11.11 8.59
N LEU A 12 -1.58 12.26 9.04
CA LEU A 12 -3.01 12.54 9.09
C LEU A 12 -3.35 13.81 8.31
N MET A 13 -4.42 13.72 7.52
CA MET A 13 -5.10 14.88 6.93
C MET A 13 -6.50 14.95 7.54
N ILE A 14 -6.76 16.02 8.28
CA ILE A 14 -7.97 16.16 9.10
C ILE A 14 -8.70 17.43 8.69
N ALA A 15 -10.03 17.36 8.59
CA ALA A 15 -10.84 18.55 8.37
C ALA A 15 -10.70 19.52 9.55
N GLU A 16 -10.66 20.83 9.27
CA GLU A 16 -10.44 21.86 10.31
C GLU A 16 -11.48 21.76 11.44
N SER A 17 -12.74 21.45 11.11
CA SER A 17 -13.83 21.24 12.07
C SER A 17 -13.64 20.02 12.99
N SER A 18 -12.70 19.13 12.67
CA SER A 18 -12.39 17.93 13.45
C SER A 18 -11.08 18.03 14.23
N LEU A 19 -10.41 19.20 14.21
CA LEU A 19 -9.12 19.37 14.86
C LEU A 19 -9.20 19.27 16.39
N GLU A 20 -10.22 19.90 17.00
CA GLU A 20 -10.46 19.83 18.45
C GLU A 20 -10.73 18.39 18.93
N PRO A 21 -11.71 17.63 18.37
CA PRO A 21 -11.93 16.26 18.78
C PRO A 21 -10.75 15.34 18.45
N PHE A 22 -9.98 15.62 17.41
CA PHE A 22 -8.72 14.91 17.16
C PHE A 22 -7.71 15.13 18.29
N GLN A 23 -7.54 16.36 18.79
CA GLN A 23 -6.63 16.64 19.89
C GLN A 23 -7.07 15.94 21.19
N ASP A 24 -8.37 15.77 21.42
CA ASP A 24 -8.89 14.96 22.52
C ASP A 24 -8.46 13.49 22.38
N LEU A 25 -8.62 12.90 21.19
CA LEU A 25 -8.16 11.53 20.91
C LEU A 25 -6.65 11.38 21.11
N VAL A 26 -5.85 12.34 20.64
CA VAL A 26 -4.40 12.32 20.85
C VAL A 26 -4.07 12.28 22.36
N ARG A 27 -4.74 13.11 23.17
CA ARG A 27 -4.54 13.12 24.63
C ARG A 27 -5.00 11.83 25.28
N GLU A 28 -6.17 11.32 24.90
CA GLU A 28 -6.76 10.10 25.44
C GLU A 28 -5.86 8.88 25.23
N TYR A 29 -5.29 8.75 24.03
CA TYR A 29 -4.42 7.62 23.66
C TYR A 29 -2.92 7.90 23.88
N GLY A 30 -2.57 9.02 24.53
CA GLY A 30 -1.19 9.36 24.88
C GLY A 30 -0.27 9.64 23.69
N GLY A 31 -0.83 10.07 22.56
CA GLY A 31 -0.08 10.47 21.37
C GLY A 31 0.57 11.85 21.52
N GLU A 32 1.46 12.16 20.59
CA GLU A 32 2.15 13.45 20.52
C GLU A 32 2.03 14.03 19.11
N VAL A 33 1.50 15.26 18.99
CA VAL A 33 1.52 16.00 17.72
C VAL A 33 2.84 16.73 17.60
N THR A 34 3.74 16.20 16.76
CA THR A 34 5.07 16.80 16.53
C THR A 34 5.09 17.75 15.35
N TYR A 35 4.12 17.66 14.44
CA TYR A 35 4.00 18.50 13.25
C TYR A 35 2.54 18.79 12.94
N GLN A 36 2.20 20.07 12.71
CA GLN A 36 0.86 20.51 12.35
C GLN A 36 0.94 21.70 11.40
N LYS A 37 0.08 21.71 10.37
CA LYS A 37 -0.19 22.87 9.50
C LYS A 37 -1.68 23.17 9.53
N THR A 38 -2.02 24.46 9.58
CA THR A 38 -3.38 24.94 9.30
C THR A 38 -3.74 24.72 7.83
N ALA A 39 -5.03 24.79 7.48
CA ALA A 39 -5.48 24.68 6.10
C ALA A 39 -4.83 25.73 5.18
N LEU A 40 -4.63 26.96 5.68
CA LEU A 40 -3.97 28.03 4.93
C LEU A 40 -2.49 27.72 4.69
N GLU A 41 -1.76 27.23 5.70
CA GLU A 41 -0.34 26.84 5.55
C GLU A 41 -0.15 25.62 4.65
N ALA A 42 -1.11 24.68 4.67
CA ALA A 42 -1.10 23.49 3.84
C ALA A 42 -1.39 23.80 2.35
N SER A 43 -1.93 24.98 2.03
CA SER A 43 -2.23 25.38 0.65
C SER A 43 -0.98 25.60 -0.23
N LYS A 44 0.21 25.67 0.38
CA LYS A 44 1.49 25.88 -0.31
C LYS A 44 2.59 24.99 0.25
N GLY A 45 3.52 24.63 -0.63
CA GLY A 45 4.68 23.80 -0.30
C GLY A 45 4.35 22.31 -0.21
N ILE A 46 5.20 21.58 0.52
CA ILE A 46 5.14 20.11 0.59
C ILE A 46 3.92 19.67 1.41
N SER A 47 3.18 18.72 0.84
CA SER A 47 2.01 18.09 1.45
C SER A 47 2.40 16.79 2.17
N LEU A 48 1.75 16.49 3.31
CA LEU A 48 1.94 15.18 3.96
C LEU A 48 1.51 14.02 3.06
N ALA A 49 0.61 14.25 2.11
CA ALA A 49 0.20 13.24 1.13
C ALA A 49 1.36 12.79 0.21
N GLU A 50 2.42 13.59 0.08
CA GLU A 50 3.63 13.22 -0.68
C GLU A 50 4.57 12.30 0.12
N PHE A 51 4.21 11.94 1.35
CA PHE A 51 4.94 10.97 2.18
C PHE A 51 4.09 9.74 2.52
N THR A 52 2.89 9.64 1.95
CA THR A 52 1.99 8.49 2.07
C THR A 52 1.93 7.73 0.74
N TRP A 53 1.23 6.60 0.74
CA TRP A 53 1.09 5.74 -0.43
C TRP A 53 2.46 5.39 -1.05
N ASN A 54 2.50 5.11 -2.35
CA ASN A 54 3.75 4.69 -2.98
C ASN A 54 4.82 5.81 -3.06
N HIS A 55 4.53 7.05 -2.60
CA HIS A 55 5.58 8.05 -2.42
C HIS A 55 6.49 7.73 -1.23
N THR A 56 6.00 7.03 -0.20
CA THR A 56 6.87 6.49 0.86
C THR A 56 7.95 5.59 0.26
N THR A 57 7.57 4.71 -0.66
CA THR A 57 8.49 3.88 -1.45
C THR A 57 9.42 4.71 -2.34
N LEU A 58 8.91 5.78 -2.97
CA LEU A 58 9.74 6.69 -3.77
C LEU A 58 10.88 7.31 -2.92
N HIS A 59 10.53 7.84 -1.75
CA HIS A 59 11.51 8.41 -0.81
C HIS A 59 12.51 7.37 -0.32
N ALA A 60 12.03 6.19 0.08
CA ALA A 60 12.90 5.09 0.51
C ALA A 60 13.89 4.69 -0.60
N ARG A 61 13.42 4.55 -1.85
CA ARG A 61 14.24 4.18 -3.01
C ARG A 61 15.22 5.25 -3.44
N SER A 62 14.91 6.52 -3.18
CA SER A 62 15.84 7.63 -3.43
C SER A 62 17.09 7.56 -2.54
N VAL A 63 16.96 6.95 -1.35
CA VAL A 63 18.06 6.72 -0.41
C VAL A 63 18.73 5.38 -0.70
N ASP A 64 17.94 4.35 -0.98
CA ASP A 64 18.41 2.98 -1.21
C ASP A 64 17.67 2.31 -2.39
N PRO A 65 18.30 2.22 -3.57
CA PRO A 65 17.64 1.72 -4.77
C PRO A 65 17.35 0.22 -4.74
N SER A 66 17.87 -0.52 -3.76
CA SER A 66 17.57 -1.95 -3.58
C SER A 66 16.22 -2.18 -2.89
N LEU A 67 15.58 -1.13 -2.36
CA LEU A 67 14.27 -1.24 -1.76
C LEU A 67 13.17 -1.37 -2.84
N THR A 68 12.20 -2.21 -2.52
CA THR A 68 10.98 -2.45 -3.30
C THR A 68 9.78 -2.53 -2.34
N TYR A 69 8.58 -2.83 -2.83
CA TYR A 69 7.36 -2.79 -2.02
C TYR A 69 6.39 -3.92 -2.34
N LEU A 70 5.54 -4.29 -1.38
CA LEU A 70 4.36 -5.14 -1.60
C LEU A 70 3.08 -4.32 -1.61
N GLN A 71 1.99 -4.87 -2.14
CA GLN A 71 0.64 -4.33 -1.93
C GLN A 71 -0.21 -5.39 -1.27
N THR A 72 -0.53 -5.17 0.00
CA THR A 72 -1.14 -6.17 0.87
C THR A 72 -2.43 -5.63 1.45
N SER A 73 -3.53 -6.37 1.34
CA SER A 73 -4.74 -6.10 2.13
C SER A 73 -4.75 -7.04 3.33
N PHE A 74 -4.81 -6.46 4.53
CA PHE A 74 -4.96 -7.20 5.77
C PHE A 74 -6.43 -7.28 6.16
N VAL A 75 -6.80 -8.37 6.83
CA VAL A 75 -8.15 -8.56 7.36
C VAL A 75 -8.33 -7.78 8.67
N ASN A 76 -7.28 -7.71 9.49
CA ASN A 76 -7.30 -7.09 10.81
C ASN A 76 -5.89 -6.68 11.27
N LEU A 77 -5.80 -6.07 12.45
CA LEU A 77 -4.53 -5.59 13.01
C LEU A 77 -3.66 -6.73 13.57
N GLU A 78 -4.27 -7.83 14.01
CA GLU A 78 -3.54 -9.01 14.49
C GLU A 78 -2.66 -9.60 13.38
N GLN A 79 -3.15 -9.59 12.14
CA GLN A 79 -2.39 -10.03 10.98
C GLN A 79 -1.23 -9.08 10.65
N VAL A 80 -1.46 -7.77 10.78
CA VAL A 80 -0.41 -6.76 10.62
C VAL A 80 0.70 -6.99 11.66
N GLU A 81 0.32 -7.16 12.93
CA GLU A 81 1.26 -7.42 14.01
C GLU A 81 2.04 -8.72 13.79
N HIS A 82 1.36 -9.78 13.35
CA HIS A 82 2.02 -11.04 13.00
C HIS A 82 3.08 -10.85 11.91
N MET A 83 2.75 -10.14 10.83
CA MET A 83 3.72 -9.88 9.75
C MET A 83 4.88 -9.01 10.21
N TYR A 84 4.61 -8.00 11.05
CA TYR A 84 5.63 -7.15 11.64
C TYR A 84 6.61 -7.97 12.50
N GLN A 85 6.09 -8.84 13.36
CA GLN A 85 6.91 -9.70 14.22
C GLN A 85 7.67 -10.76 13.42
N HIS A 86 7.06 -11.32 12.37
CA HIS A 86 7.67 -12.40 11.58
C HIS A 86 8.85 -11.91 10.73
N PHE A 87 8.67 -10.80 10.01
CA PHE A 87 9.70 -10.32 9.07
C PHE A 87 10.63 -9.28 9.69
N GLY A 88 10.22 -8.60 10.77
CA GLY A 88 11.02 -7.57 11.43
C GLY A 88 11.55 -6.53 10.44
N ASP A 89 12.87 -6.30 10.48
CA ASP A 89 13.53 -5.29 9.65
C ASP A 89 13.63 -5.67 8.16
N GLU A 90 13.36 -6.93 7.78
CA GLU A 90 13.38 -7.34 6.37
C GLU A 90 12.21 -6.73 5.58
N VAL A 91 11.04 -6.60 6.23
CA VAL A 91 9.81 -6.08 5.63
C VAL A 91 9.24 -5.00 6.55
N ILE A 92 9.61 -3.76 6.26
CA ILE A 92 9.21 -2.57 7.01
C ILE A 92 7.73 -2.29 6.77
N MET A 93 6.96 -2.21 7.86
CA MET A 93 5.54 -1.89 7.81
C MET A 93 5.31 -0.44 7.40
N HIS A 94 4.52 -0.26 6.35
CA HIS A 94 3.90 1.00 5.97
C HIS A 94 2.42 0.70 5.70
N LEU A 95 1.55 1.32 6.49
CA LEU A 95 0.11 1.09 6.44
C LEU A 95 -0.64 2.32 5.97
N GLU A 96 -1.65 2.09 5.14
CA GLU A 96 -2.70 3.02 4.77
C GLU A 96 -4.04 2.44 5.23
N PHE A 97 -4.90 3.27 5.81
CA PHE A 97 -6.23 2.84 6.25
C PHE A 97 -7.30 3.31 5.28
N MET A 98 -8.09 2.37 4.75
CA MET A 98 -9.15 2.69 3.79
C MET A 98 -10.48 2.03 4.16
N ARG A 99 -11.57 2.57 3.64
CA ARG A 99 -12.91 1.98 3.80
C ARG A 99 -13.28 1.16 2.58
N VAL A 100 -13.59 -0.12 2.80
CA VAL A 100 -14.10 -1.05 1.77
C VAL A 100 -15.41 -1.64 2.27
N ALA A 101 -16.48 -1.51 1.48
CA ALA A 101 -17.83 -1.94 1.85
C ALA A 101 -18.28 -1.45 3.24
N GLY A 102 -17.86 -0.24 3.63
CA GLY A 102 -18.18 0.38 4.92
C GLY A 102 -17.25 -0.03 6.08
N GLN A 103 -16.40 -1.04 5.92
CA GLN A 103 -15.44 -1.49 6.92
C GLN A 103 -14.09 -0.78 6.76
N LEU A 104 -13.47 -0.39 7.86
CA LEU A 104 -12.10 0.14 7.86
C LEU A 104 -11.13 -1.04 7.80
N ILE A 105 -10.25 -1.06 6.80
CA ILE A 105 -9.25 -2.09 6.60
C ILE A 105 -7.83 -1.48 6.57
N PRO A 106 -6.82 -2.18 7.11
CA PRO A 106 -5.43 -1.82 6.90
C PRO A 106 -4.93 -2.38 5.56
N VAL A 107 -4.27 -1.52 4.78
CA VAL A 107 -3.57 -1.90 3.55
C VAL A 107 -2.09 -1.60 3.73
N GLY A 108 -1.25 -2.59 3.47
CA GLY A 108 0.20 -2.49 3.49
C GLY A 108 0.76 -2.07 2.15
N LEU A 109 1.65 -1.08 2.17
CA LEU A 109 2.65 -0.84 1.13
C LEU A 109 4.03 -1.15 1.71
N GLN A 110 4.17 -2.35 2.26
CA GLN A 110 5.35 -2.72 3.03
C GLN A 110 6.61 -2.61 2.17
N ILE A 111 7.67 -2.03 2.74
CA ILE A 111 8.94 -1.78 2.06
C ILE A 111 9.90 -2.90 2.45
N LEU A 112 10.53 -3.52 1.46
CA LEU A 112 11.51 -4.58 1.69
C LEU A 112 12.74 -4.41 0.81
N ARG A 113 13.86 -4.96 1.27
CA ARG A 113 15.09 -5.01 0.49
C ARG A 113 15.05 -6.19 -0.47
N TYR A 114 15.12 -5.92 -1.77
CA TYR A 114 15.17 -6.97 -2.76
C TYR A 114 16.50 -7.73 -2.67
N SER A 115 16.41 -9.06 -2.61
CA SER A 115 17.57 -9.97 -2.58
C SER A 115 17.55 -10.91 -3.79
N SER A 116 16.49 -11.72 -3.91
CA SER A 116 16.25 -12.59 -5.06
C SER A 116 14.75 -12.74 -5.34
N GLU A 117 14.42 -13.21 -6.53
CA GLU A 117 13.05 -13.52 -6.92
C GLU A 117 12.45 -14.63 -6.04
N GLU A 118 13.25 -15.63 -5.66
CA GLU A 118 12.82 -16.73 -4.79
C GLU A 118 12.40 -16.20 -3.42
N ARG A 119 13.23 -15.33 -2.80
CA ARG A 119 12.93 -14.76 -1.49
C ARG A 119 11.72 -13.83 -1.53
N LEU A 120 11.61 -13.00 -2.57
CA LEU A 120 10.44 -12.14 -2.77
C LEU A 120 9.15 -12.97 -2.85
N ASN A 121 9.17 -14.06 -3.62
CA ASN A 121 8.03 -14.94 -3.76
C ASN A 121 7.76 -15.76 -2.47
N GLU A 122 8.79 -16.11 -1.69
CA GLU A 122 8.59 -16.68 -0.34
C GLU A 122 7.83 -15.73 0.58
N ILE A 123 8.23 -14.45 0.60
CA ILE A 123 7.55 -13.42 1.40
C ILE A 123 6.09 -13.29 0.96
N ILE A 124 5.83 -13.22 -0.36
CA ILE A 124 4.46 -13.15 -0.91
C ILE A 124 3.63 -14.37 -0.48
N ARG A 125 4.16 -15.59 -0.67
CA ARG A 125 3.45 -16.82 -0.28
C ARG A 125 3.14 -16.86 1.21
N TYR A 126 4.07 -16.44 2.06
CA TYR A 126 3.84 -16.40 3.50
C TYR A 126 2.70 -15.46 3.89
N HIS A 127 2.58 -14.31 3.20
CA HIS A 127 1.44 -13.41 3.40
C HIS A 127 0.12 -14.10 3.04
N GLU A 128 0.07 -14.75 1.87
CA GLU A 128 -1.12 -15.45 1.39
C GLU A 128 -1.52 -16.64 2.28
N GLU A 129 -0.56 -17.43 2.76
CA GLU A 129 -0.79 -18.56 3.68
C GLU A 129 -1.42 -18.12 5.02
N TYR A 130 -1.12 -16.91 5.47
CA TYR A 130 -1.72 -16.30 6.66
C TYR A 130 -2.97 -15.48 6.35
N GLY A 131 -3.51 -15.60 5.15
CA GLY A 131 -4.79 -15.01 4.74
C GLY A 131 -4.71 -13.54 4.34
N ALA A 132 -3.51 -12.99 4.09
CA ALA A 132 -3.37 -11.64 3.59
C ALA A 132 -3.52 -11.67 2.07
N MET A 133 -4.24 -10.71 1.49
CA MET A 133 -4.41 -10.67 0.04
C MET A 133 -3.29 -9.83 -0.56
N ILE A 134 -2.51 -10.42 -1.48
CA ILE A 134 -1.46 -9.71 -2.21
C ILE A 134 -1.96 -9.30 -3.59
N ALA A 135 -1.88 -8.01 -3.87
CA ALA A 135 -1.94 -7.48 -5.23
C ALA A 135 -0.51 -7.36 -5.75
N ASN A 136 0.02 -8.41 -6.40
CA ASN A 136 1.44 -8.51 -6.69
C ASN A 136 1.94 -7.35 -7.58
N PRO A 137 2.80 -6.44 -7.07
CA PRO A 137 3.29 -5.30 -7.85
C PRO A 137 4.50 -5.67 -8.74
N HIS A 138 4.99 -6.90 -8.66
CA HIS A 138 6.17 -7.39 -9.38
C HIS A 138 5.83 -8.21 -10.61
N THR A 139 4.64 -7.98 -11.16
CA THR A 139 4.20 -8.53 -12.45
C THR A 139 3.59 -7.43 -13.30
N TYR A 140 3.68 -7.61 -14.62
CA TYR A 140 3.01 -6.76 -15.59
C TYR A 140 1.75 -7.43 -16.19
N ILE A 141 1.45 -8.67 -15.77
CA ILE A 141 0.31 -9.47 -16.23
C ILE A 141 -0.88 -9.25 -15.31
N LEU A 142 -2.05 -8.96 -15.88
CA LEU A 142 -3.27 -8.65 -15.12
C LEU A 142 -3.68 -9.78 -14.18
N GLU A 143 -3.63 -11.01 -14.67
CA GLU A 143 -4.04 -12.22 -13.94
C GLU A 143 -3.14 -12.51 -12.74
N ASP A 144 -1.86 -12.14 -12.82
CA ASP A 144 -0.89 -12.38 -11.74
C ASP A 144 -0.92 -11.26 -10.69
N GLY A 145 -1.49 -10.10 -11.03
CA GLY A 145 -1.48 -8.91 -10.17
C GLY A 145 -2.51 -8.93 -9.05
N GLY A 146 -3.36 -9.96 -8.95
CA GLY A 146 -4.32 -10.15 -7.85
C GLY A 146 -5.50 -9.15 -7.77
N MET A 147 -5.42 -7.99 -8.43
CA MET A 147 -6.48 -6.97 -8.38
C MET A 147 -7.66 -7.23 -9.32
N LYS A 148 -7.44 -7.96 -10.42
CA LYS A 148 -8.45 -8.21 -11.45
C LYS A 148 -8.55 -9.68 -11.78
N THR A 149 -9.71 -10.27 -11.53
CA THR A 149 -10.04 -11.58 -12.05
C THR A 149 -10.38 -11.45 -13.53
N VAL A 150 -9.66 -12.19 -14.37
CA VAL A 150 -10.00 -12.34 -15.78
C VAL A 150 -10.90 -13.54 -15.93
N ASP A 151 -12.15 -13.30 -16.29
CA ASP A 151 -13.14 -14.33 -16.58
C ASP A 151 -13.61 -14.25 -18.05
N MET A 152 -14.55 -15.13 -18.41
CA MET A 152 -15.11 -15.18 -19.75
C MET A 152 -15.87 -13.90 -20.14
N GLU A 153 -16.44 -13.17 -19.18
CA GLU A 153 -17.12 -11.91 -19.45
C GLU A 153 -16.11 -10.84 -19.85
N GLN A 154 -15.00 -10.73 -19.13
CA GLN A 154 -13.90 -9.82 -19.44
C GLN A 154 -13.26 -10.10 -20.80
N LEU A 155 -13.09 -11.39 -21.16
CA LEU A 155 -12.60 -11.79 -22.48
C LEU A 155 -13.55 -11.37 -23.60
N ARG A 156 -14.84 -11.71 -23.48
CA ARG A 156 -15.87 -11.32 -24.47
C ARG A 156 -15.98 -9.81 -24.61
N PHE A 157 -15.89 -9.09 -23.50
CA PHE A 157 -15.87 -7.63 -23.54
C PHE A 157 -14.66 -7.11 -24.32
N LYS A 158 -13.45 -7.67 -24.08
CA LYS A 158 -12.26 -7.32 -24.86
C LYS A 158 -12.41 -7.64 -26.35
N GLU A 159 -13.08 -8.73 -26.73
CA GLU A 159 -13.37 -9.02 -28.15
C GLU A 159 -14.21 -7.93 -28.81
N ILE A 160 -15.19 -7.36 -28.09
CA ILE A 160 -16.06 -6.30 -28.59
C ILE A 160 -15.29 -4.99 -28.74
N VAL A 161 -14.49 -4.61 -27.73
CA VAL A 161 -13.86 -3.28 -27.68
C VAL A 161 -12.46 -3.23 -28.31
N ASP A 162 -11.80 -4.37 -28.46
CA ASP A 162 -10.43 -4.50 -29.01
C ASP A 162 -10.30 -5.73 -29.93
N PRO A 163 -11.10 -5.83 -31.01
CA PRO A 163 -11.14 -7.03 -31.85
C PRO A 163 -9.78 -7.39 -32.48
N TYR A 164 -8.93 -6.37 -32.70
CA TYR A 164 -7.58 -6.53 -33.27
C TYR A 164 -6.47 -6.66 -32.22
N GLY A 165 -6.78 -6.58 -30.92
CA GLY A 165 -5.81 -6.74 -29.84
C GLY A 165 -4.76 -5.63 -29.76
N LEU A 166 -5.08 -4.41 -30.17
CA LEU A 166 -4.14 -3.28 -30.23
C LEU A 166 -4.05 -2.52 -28.89
N MET A 167 -5.03 -2.69 -28.01
CA MET A 167 -5.02 -2.03 -26.70
C MET A 167 -4.17 -2.81 -25.70
N ASN A 168 -2.93 -2.33 -25.53
CA ASN A 168 -1.97 -2.77 -24.51
C ASN A 168 -1.69 -4.29 -24.58
N PRO A 169 -1.16 -4.81 -25.71
CA PRO A 169 -0.80 -6.22 -25.86
C PRO A 169 0.23 -6.65 -24.82
N GLY A 170 0.29 -7.94 -24.46
CA GLY A 170 1.19 -8.42 -23.41
C GLY A 170 0.64 -8.35 -21.99
N LYS A 171 -0.51 -7.72 -21.75
CA LYS A 171 -1.03 -7.48 -20.39
C LYS A 171 -2.07 -8.48 -19.90
N MET A 172 -2.75 -9.17 -20.81
CA MET A 172 -3.81 -10.13 -20.49
C MET A 172 -3.43 -11.48 -21.06
N ARG A 173 -2.89 -12.36 -20.23
CA ARG A 173 -2.41 -13.69 -20.66
C ARG A 173 -3.51 -14.48 -21.36
N ALA A 174 -4.73 -14.45 -20.84
CA ALA A 174 -5.86 -15.18 -21.42
C ALA A 174 -6.26 -14.68 -22.82
N TRP A 175 -5.91 -13.44 -23.20
CA TRP A 175 -6.15 -12.93 -24.55
C TRP A 175 -5.12 -13.44 -25.57
N GLU A 176 -3.88 -13.64 -25.13
CA GLU A 176 -2.79 -14.09 -26.02
C GLU A 176 -2.88 -15.58 -26.35
N HIS A 177 -3.47 -16.37 -25.45
CA HIS A 177 -3.65 -17.81 -25.62
C HIS A 177 -5.06 -18.21 -26.09
N ARG A 178 -5.82 -17.26 -26.66
CA ARG A 178 -7.17 -17.51 -27.22
C ARG A 178 -7.15 -18.41 -28.46
#